data_AF-A0AAD6CVR6-F1
#
_entry.id   AF-A0AAD6CVR6-F1
#
_cell.length_a   1.000
_cell.length_b   1.000
_cell.length_c   1.000
_cell.angle_alpha   90.00
_cell.angle_beta   90.00
_cell.angle_gamma   90.00
#
_symmetry.space_group_name_H-M   'P 1'
#
loop_
_entity.id
_entity.type
_entity.pdbx_description
1 polymer ?
#
loop_
_entity_poly.entity_id
_entity_poly.type
_entity_poly.pdbx_seq_one_letter_code
_entity_poly.pdbx_strand_id
1 'polypeptide(L)'
;MNSMPPSSSASASVDNPIDQEEERDYDTHYYHPAWPQRWYHPQFTKEAVAKWREEPWYKDINRQSRRFLRSSPCNFPWGFIIYRTTYTPESEKFWPIAMEKLTRVMNEWIDGELNNPQKPYGNDPRPEQLVKESHKDVIISDSSRWDGASVEQVRGHYVEHLREMKQERCGEQPRFVVCLMIDERSLKSIVAKNDHSGFVGVVDGWYHPEKKYDWPSYCGYMRAEIGALWPLYQNLDFNHMDEVCLSVANGFIPVYDAGYGKAHDEDGNEIPNCGWVAPEGGFAPGRGRGYR
;
A
#
# COMPACT_ATOMS: atom_id res chain seq x y z
N MET A 1 -49.22 56.81 10.80
CA MET A 1 -48.14 56.31 11.68
C MET A 1 -47.66 55.01 11.09
N ASN A 2 -46.36 54.95 10.80
CA ASN A 2 -45.66 53.95 10.01
C ASN A 2 -45.65 52.57 10.67
N SER A 3 -45.72 51.50 9.89
CA SER A 3 -45.17 50.20 10.27
C SER A 3 -44.66 49.48 9.03
N MET A 4 -43.34 49.34 9.01
CA MET A 4 -42.52 48.71 7.97
C MET A 4 -42.71 47.18 7.95
N PRO A 5 -42.42 46.51 6.81
CA PRO A 5 -42.36 45.06 6.74
C PRO A 5 -41.04 44.52 7.34
N PRO A 6 -41.02 43.29 7.89
CA PRO A 6 -39.77 42.68 8.33
C PRO A 6 -38.93 42.23 7.13
N SER A 7 -37.65 42.61 7.21
CA SER A 7 -36.57 42.38 6.26
C SER A 7 -36.31 40.90 5.97
N SER A 8 -36.09 40.63 4.68
CA SER A 8 -35.36 39.49 4.14
C SER A 8 -34.03 39.28 4.90
N SER A 9 -33.84 38.10 5.49
CA SER A 9 -32.52 37.64 5.95
C SER A 9 -31.78 37.02 4.76
N ALA A 10 -30.71 37.69 4.38
CA ALA A 10 -29.80 37.31 3.32
C ALA A 10 -29.17 35.93 3.56
N SER A 11 -29.11 35.15 2.50
CA SER A 11 -28.15 34.06 2.29
C SER A 11 -26.74 34.54 2.59
N ALA A 12 -26.13 34.02 3.65
CA ALA A 12 -24.70 34.18 3.89
C ALA A 12 -23.96 33.32 2.85
N SER A 13 -23.38 34.01 1.87
CA SER A 13 -22.40 33.49 0.91
C SER A 13 -21.23 32.83 1.64
N VAL A 14 -21.05 31.53 1.40
CA VAL A 14 -19.84 30.77 1.74
C VAL A 14 -18.79 31.15 0.71
N ASP A 15 -18.08 32.25 0.94
CA ASP A 15 -16.87 32.59 0.22
C ASP A 15 -15.97 33.34 1.20
N ASN A 16 -15.32 32.59 2.10
CA ASN A 16 -14.26 33.12 2.93
C ASN A 16 -12.93 32.85 2.18
N PRO A 17 -12.22 33.87 1.69
CA PRO A 17 -11.02 33.68 0.85
C PRO A 17 -9.83 33.06 1.60
N ILE A 18 -9.94 32.89 2.92
CA ILE A 18 -8.88 32.38 3.80
C ILE A 18 -8.76 30.85 3.70
N ASP A 19 -9.81 30.15 3.27
CA ASP A 19 -9.79 28.68 3.13
C ASP A 19 -9.18 28.21 1.80
N GLN A 20 -8.88 29.13 0.86
CA GLN A 20 -8.31 28.79 -0.45
C GLN A 20 -6.81 29.08 -0.59
N GLU A 21 -6.18 29.74 0.40
CA GLU A 21 -4.75 30.10 0.34
C GLU A 21 -3.82 29.14 1.10
N GLU A 22 -4.33 28.23 1.95
CA GLU A 22 -3.50 27.18 2.58
C GLU A 22 -3.21 25.98 1.65
N GLU A 23 -3.84 25.91 0.47
CA GLU A 23 -3.85 24.73 -0.40
C GLU A 23 -2.61 24.61 -1.33
N ARG A 24 -1.43 25.06 -0.88
CA ARG A 24 -0.20 24.97 -1.68
C ARG A 24 1.10 24.80 -0.89
N ASP A 25 1.01 24.46 0.38
CA ASP A 25 2.19 23.99 1.09
C ASP A 25 2.30 22.47 0.91
N TYR A 26 3.12 22.06 -0.05
CA TYR A 26 3.45 20.65 -0.29
C TYR A 26 4.11 19.95 0.92
N ASP A 27 4.43 20.69 2.00
CA ASP A 27 4.84 20.12 3.30
C ASP A 27 3.66 19.82 4.23
N THR A 28 2.43 20.16 3.83
CA THR A 28 1.26 19.93 4.66
C THR A 28 0.75 18.49 4.50
N HIS A 29 1.18 17.65 5.43
CA HIS A 29 0.25 16.83 6.21
C HIS A 29 -0.88 16.16 5.38
N TYR A 30 -0.63 14.99 4.81
CA TYR A 30 -1.63 14.27 4.03
C TYR A 30 -2.90 13.95 4.88
N TYR A 31 -4.08 14.16 4.30
CA TYR A 31 -5.37 13.78 4.87
C TYR A 31 -6.08 12.78 3.97
N HIS A 32 -6.59 11.71 4.57
CA HIS A 32 -7.51 10.79 3.92
C HIS A 32 -8.85 10.83 4.67
N PRO A 33 -10.02 10.88 4.00
CA PRO A 33 -11.34 10.96 4.67
C PRO A 33 -11.63 9.83 5.67
N ALA A 34 -11.00 8.67 5.50
CA ALA A 34 -11.10 7.54 6.43
C ALA A 34 -10.27 7.72 7.72
N TRP A 35 -9.45 8.77 7.82
CA TRP A 35 -8.68 9.06 9.03
C TRP A 35 -9.40 10.12 9.87
N PRO A 36 -9.39 9.98 11.21
CA PRO A 36 -10.07 10.93 12.09
C PRO A 36 -9.38 12.30 12.10
N GLN A 37 -8.09 12.35 11.77
CA GLN A 37 -7.30 13.56 11.72
C GLN A 37 -6.27 13.47 10.60
N ARG A 38 -5.86 14.65 10.13
CA ARG A 38 -4.75 14.81 9.19
C ARG A 38 -3.47 14.22 9.78
N TRP A 39 -2.67 13.54 8.95
CA TRP A 39 -1.42 12.97 9.42
C TRP A 39 -0.37 14.06 9.62
N TYR A 40 0.30 14.02 10.77
CA TYR A 40 1.45 14.84 11.10
C TYR A 40 2.54 13.98 11.69
N HIS A 41 3.79 14.25 11.31
CA HIS A 41 4.94 13.77 12.05
C HIS A 41 6.05 14.84 12.08
N PRO A 42 6.55 15.25 13.26
CA PRO A 42 7.52 16.34 13.40
C PRO A 42 8.88 16.01 12.77
N GLN A 43 9.13 14.74 12.45
CA GLN A 43 10.36 14.32 11.79
C GLN A 43 10.25 14.34 10.26
N PHE A 44 9.06 14.53 9.69
CA PHE A 44 8.83 14.53 8.24
C PHE A 44 8.55 15.95 7.70
N THR A 45 9.08 16.99 8.36
CA THR A 45 9.09 18.36 7.81
C THR A 45 10.34 18.58 6.94
N LYS A 46 10.34 19.59 6.05
CA LYS A 46 11.53 19.95 5.25
C LYS A 46 12.76 20.17 6.11
N GLU A 47 12.62 20.83 7.26
CA GLU A 47 13.73 21.12 8.18
C GLU A 47 14.24 19.84 8.83
N ALA A 48 13.35 18.94 9.24
CA ALA A 48 13.73 17.67 9.84
C ALA A 48 14.45 16.77 8.82
N VAL A 49 13.91 16.65 7.60
CA VAL A 49 14.55 15.92 6.49
C VAL A 49 15.90 16.52 6.10
N ALA A 50 16.04 17.85 6.15
CA ALA A 50 17.33 18.51 5.94
C ALA A 50 18.34 18.14 7.03
N LYS A 51 17.93 18.08 8.31
CA LYS A 51 18.77 17.64 9.43
C LYS A 51 19.22 16.19 9.28
N TRP A 52 18.34 15.30 8.79
CA TRP A 52 18.72 13.90 8.56
C TRP A 52 19.96 13.78 7.67
N ARG A 53 20.14 14.66 6.68
CA ARG A 53 21.30 14.63 5.76
C ARG A 53 22.65 14.75 6.45
N GLU A 54 22.68 15.37 7.62
CA GLU A 54 23.89 15.54 8.42
C GLU A 54 24.20 14.33 9.32
N GLU A 55 23.17 13.55 9.66
CA GLU A 55 23.26 12.41 10.58
C GLU A 55 24.10 11.25 10.00
N PRO A 56 24.92 10.57 10.84
CA PRO A 56 25.72 9.43 10.40
C PRO A 56 24.88 8.29 9.82
N TRP A 57 23.75 7.96 10.43
CA TRP A 57 22.86 6.88 9.97
C TRP A 57 22.28 7.16 8.59
N TYR A 58 22.09 8.43 8.22
CA TYR A 58 21.55 8.80 6.91
C TYR A 58 22.61 8.72 5.81
N LYS A 59 23.90 8.69 6.15
CA LYS A 59 24.99 8.55 5.19
C LYS A 59 25.21 7.10 4.77
N ASP A 60 24.76 6.12 5.56
CA ASP A 60 24.78 4.70 5.19
C ASP A 60 23.81 4.42 4.03
N ILE A 61 24.32 3.95 2.89
CA ILE A 61 23.52 3.72 1.68
C ILE A 61 23.02 2.29 1.54
N ASN A 62 23.45 1.37 2.39
CA ASN A 62 23.23 -0.06 2.17
C ASN A 62 21.91 -0.56 2.79
N ARG A 63 21.33 0.20 3.73
CA ARG A 63 20.07 -0.17 4.41
C ARG A 63 18.84 0.20 3.60
N GLN A 64 17.89 -0.71 3.52
CA GLN A 64 16.60 -0.57 2.84
C GLN A 64 15.77 0.56 3.45
N SER A 65 15.59 0.60 4.78
CA SER A 65 14.82 1.63 5.47
C SER A 65 15.35 3.04 5.17
N ARG A 66 16.67 3.20 5.13
CA ARG A 66 17.29 4.47 4.72
C ARG A 66 17.02 4.79 3.26
N ARG A 67 17.23 3.81 2.35
CA ARG A 67 16.98 4.02 0.91
C ARG A 67 15.54 4.47 0.66
N PHE A 68 14.58 3.90 1.38
CA PHE A 68 13.19 4.29 1.35
C PHE A 68 12.96 5.72 1.85
N LEU A 69 13.56 6.10 2.99
CA LEU A 69 13.50 7.49 3.48
C LEU A 69 14.12 8.51 2.50
N ARG A 70 14.96 8.08 1.56
CA ARG A 70 15.56 8.92 0.51
C ARG A 70 14.81 8.95 -0.81
N SER A 71 14.09 7.89 -1.17
CA SER A 71 13.51 7.76 -2.52
C SER A 71 12.43 8.80 -2.77
N SER A 72 11.66 9.21 -1.76
CA SER A 72 10.73 10.34 -1.89
C SER A 72 10.18 10.82 -0.53
N PRO A 73 10.68 11.92 0.07
CA PRO A 73 10.16 12.43 1.35
C PRO A 73 8.72 12.98 1.29
N CYS A 74 8.14 13.12 0.10
CA CYS A 74 6.76 13.56 -0.12
C CYS A 74 5.75 12.40 -0.25
N ASN A 75 6.23 11.14 -0.20
CA ASN A 75 5.36 9.96 -0.19
C ASN A 75 4.95 9.54 1.23
N PHE A 76 5.20 10.39 2.24
CA PHE A 76 4.82 10.14 3.62
C PHE A 76 3.47 10.79 3.99
N PRO A 77 2.66 10.14 4.84
CA PRO A 77 2.83 8.76 5.28
C PRO A 77 2.67 7.77 4.12
N TRP A 78 3.28 6.59 4.27
CA TRP A 78 3.21 5.48 3.33
C TRP A 78 2.31 4.38 3.88
N GLY A 79 1.83 3.47 3.03
CA GLY A 79 0.99 2.36 3.45
C GLY A 79 0.02 1.93 2.34
N PHE A 80 -0.90 1.05 2.66
CA PHE A 80 -1.86 0.52 1.69
C PHE A 80 -3.26 1.09 1.90
N ILE A 81 -4.00 1.23 0.80
CA ILE A 81 -5.46 1.25 0.86
C ILE A 81 -5.92 -0.21 0.94
N ILE A 82 -6.63 -0.55 2.02
CA ILE A 82 -7.07 -1.91 2.33
C ILE A 82 -8.60 -1.94 2.32
N TYR A 83 -9.16 -2.74 1.40
CA TYR A 83 -10.59 -3.02 1.34
C TYR A 83 -10.91 -4.24 2.20
N ARG A 84 -11.77 -4.04 3.18
CA ARG A 84 -12.40 -5.13 3.92
C ARG A 84 -13.63 -5.61 3.15
N THR A 85 -13.66 -6.88 2.73
CA THR A 85 -14.76 -7.42 1.92
C THR A 85 -15.49 -8.60 2.57
N THR A 86 -15.25 -8.85 3.85
CA THR A 86 -16.00 -9.82 4.66
C THR A 86 -16.48 -9.20 5.98
N TYR A 87 -17.74 -9.47 6.33
CA TYR A 87 -18.41 -8.95 7.54
C TYR A 87 -19.23 -10.01 8.28
N THR A 88 -18.83 -11.28 8.18
CA THR A 88 -19.44 -12.36 8.96
C THR A 88 -19.18 -12.18 10.47
N PRO A 89 -20.00 -12.76 11.37
CA PRO A 89 -19.74 -12.74 12.81
C PRO A 89 -18.39 -13.36 13.22
N GLU A 90 -17.87 -14.28 12.39
CA GLU A 90 -16.53 -14.84 12.56
C GLU A 90 -15.46 -13.82 12.13
N SER A 91 -15.65 -13.16 10.98
CA SER A 91 -14.70 -12.17 10.47
C SER A 91 -14.55 -10.96 11.39
N GLU A 92 -15.61 -10.52 12.07
CA GLU A 92 -15.52 -9.45 13.08
C GLU A 92 -14.56 -9.79 14.24
N LYS A 93 -14.47 -11.07 14.60
CA LYS A 93 -13.55 -11.52 15.67
C LYS A 93 -12.11 -11.60 15.16
N PHE A 94 -11.94 -11.98 13.91
CA PHE A 94 -10.62 -12.20 13.30
C PHE A 94 -9.99 -10.93 12.73
N TRP A 95 -10.80 -9.94 12.35
CA TRP A 95 -10.31 -8.68 11.79
C TRP A 95 -9.23 -7.98 12.64
N PRO A 96 -9.45 -7.70 13.94
CA PRO A 96 -8.42 -7.04 14.75
C PRO A 96 -7.13 -7.88 14.86
N ILE A 97 -7.25 -9.21 14.95
CA ILE A 97 -6.11 -10.14 15.02
C ILE A 97 -5.31 -10.10 13.71
N ALA A 98 -5.99 -10.08 12.57
CA ALA A 98 -5.34 -10.01 11.27
C ALA A 98 -4.61 -8.68 11.06
N MET A 99 -5.22 -7.55 11.43
CA MET A 99 -4.60 -6.23 11.31
C MET A 99 -3.38 -6.07 12.23
N GLU A 100 -3.46 -6.61 13.45
CA GLU A 100 -2.32 -6.65 14.37
C GLU A 100 -1.18 -7.50 13.78
N LYS A 101 -1.51 -8.69 13.24
CA LYS A 101 -0.51 -9.57 12.62
C LYS A 101 0.14 -8.95 11.38
N LEU A 102 -0.63 -8.30 10.51
CA LEU A 102 -0.10 -7.58 9.34
C LEU A 102 0.92 -6.51 9.77
N THR A 103 0.55 -5.70 10.77
CA THR A 103 1.42 -4.66 11.33
C THR A 103 2.71 -5.25 11.90
N ARG A 104 2.58 -6.32 12.70
CA ARG A 104 3.72 -7.00 13.32
C ARG A 104 4.68 -7.58 12.29
N VAL A 105 4.17 -8.36 11.34
CA VAL A 105 5.00 -9.00 10.31
C VAL A 105 5.74 -7.97 9.47
N MET A 106 5.07 -6.85 9.12
CA MET A 106 5.70 -5.76 8.39
C MET A 106 6.82 -5.10 9.20
N ASN A 107 6.60 -4.84 10.50
CA ASN A 107 7.62 -4.29 11.38
C ASN A 107 8.83 -5.22 11.54
N GLU A 108 8.60 -6.54 11.68
CA GLU A 108 9.65 -7.55 11.74
C GLU A 108 10.52 -7.55 10.47
N TRP A 109 9.90 -7.37 9.30
CA TRP A 109 10.61 -7.23 8.03
C TRP A 109 11.43 -5.94 7.94
N ILE A 110 10.87 -4.81 8.37
CA ILE A 110 11.58 -3.52 8.41
C ILE A 110 12.81 -3.62 9.33
N ASP A 111 12.67 -4.28 10.48
CA ASP A 111 13.76 -4.50 11.44
C ASP A 111 14.76 -5.58 11.01
N GLY A 112 14.47 -6.34 9.95
CA GLY A 112 15.26 -7.50 9.54
C GLY A 112 16.73 -7.19 9.21
N GLU A 113 17.01 -6.03 8.63
CA GLU A 113 18.41 -5.61 8.37
C GLU A 113 19.14 -5.11 9.60
N LEU A 114 18.44 -4.43 10.52
CA LEU A 114 18.99 -3.99 11.80
C LEU A 114 19.37 -5.19 12.68
N ASN A 115 18.54 -6.23 12.66
CA ASN A 115 18.72 -7.42 13.47
C ASN A 115 19.67 -8.47 12.87
N ASN A 116 20.25 -8.21 11.68
CA ASN A 116 21.13 -9.16 11.01
C ASN A 116 22.59 -8.96 11.47
N PRO A 117 23.14 -9.86 12.33
CA PRO A 117 24.49 -9.71 12.87
C PRO A 117 25.60 -9.88 11.82
N GLN A 118 25.28 -10.36 10.61
CA GLN A 118 26.24 -10.52 9.52
C GLN A 118 26.35 -9.29 8.61
N LYS A 119 25.47 -8.29 8.79
CA LYS A 119 25.44 -7.08 7.97
C LYS A 119 26.09 -5.91 8.73
N PRO A 120 27.15 -5.28 8.19
CA PRO A 120 27.91 -4.23 8.91
C PRO A 120 27.22 -2.84 8.90
N TYR A 121 25.91 -2.77 8.72
CA TYR A 121 25.18 -1.55 8.35
C TYR A 121 24.77 -0.70 9.55
N GLY A 122 25.72 -0.45 10.46
CA GLY A 122 25.49 0.33 11.68
C GLY A 122 24.41 -0.25 12.60
N ASN A 123 24.38 0.21 13.84
CA ASN A 123 23.43 -0.30 14.85
C ASN A 123 22.38 0.76 15.22
N ASP A 124 22.30 1.86 14.47
CA ASP A 124 21.34 2.92 14.73
C ASP A 124 19.93 2.46 14.26
N PRO A 125 18.93 2.34 15.15
CA PRO A 125 17.58 1.92 14.78
C PRO A 125 16.73 3.05 14.17
N ARG A 126 17.28 4.27 14.07
CA ARG A 126 16.52 5.46 13.66
C ARG A 126 15.85 5.33 12.29
N PRO A 127 16.48 4.76 11.24
CA PRO A 127 15.82 4.59 9.95
C PRO A 127 14.54 3.76 10.06
N GLU A 128 14.60 2.60 10.71
CA GLU A 128 13.48 1.67 10.87
C GLU A 128 12.37 2.28 11.71
N GLN A 129 12.73 3.01 12.77
CA GLN A 129 11.76 3.74 13.57
C GLN A 129 10.98 4.75 12.73
N LEU A 130 11.66 5.57 11.92
CA LEU A 130 11.00 6.56 11.07
C LEU A 130 10.11 5.90 10.00
N VAL A 131 10.56 4.80 9.39
CA VAL A 131 9.73 4.05 8.44
C VAL A 131 8.47 3.52 9.13
N LYS A 132 8.58 2.91 10.31
CA LYS A 132 7.43 2.40 11.07
C LYS A 132 6.49 3.51 11.54
N GLU A 133 7.03 4.63 12.04
CA GLU A 133 6.27 5.80 12.51
C GLU A 133 5.46 6.47 11.39
N SER A 134 5.93 6.35 10.15
CA SER A 134 5.26 6.90 8.97
C SER A 134 4.38 5.90 8.22
N HIS A 135 4.27 4.66 8.70
CA HIS A 135 3.35 3.67 8.14
C HIS A 135 1.91 3.97 8.57
N LYS A 136 1.03 4.17 7.59
CA LYS A 136 -0.37 4.51 7.79
C LYS A 136 -1.26 3.94 6.68
N ASP A 137 -1.84 2.78 6.96
CA ASP A 137 -2.88 2.20 6.11
C ASP A 137 -4.18 3.02 6.14
N VAL A 138 -4.90 2.94 5.03
CA VAL A 138 -6.26 3.44 4.85
C VAL A 138 -7.19 2.24 4.80
N ILE A 139 -8.11 2.13 5.75
CA ILE A 139 -9.08 1.03 5.78
C ILE A 139 -10.40 1.50 5.20
N ILE A 140 -10.82 0.88 4.10
CA ILE A 140 -12.15 1.05 3.52
C ILE A 140 -13.04 -0.07 4.06
N SER A 141 -13.92 0.28 5.00
CA SER A 141 -14.74 -0.68 5.74
C SER A 141 -16.17 -0.16 5.93
N ASP A 142 -17.04 -0.51 4.99
CA ASP A 142 -18.49 -0.25 5.00
C ASP A 142 -19.20 -1.52 4.51
N SER A 143 -19.80 -2.27 5.44
CA SER A 143 -20.41 -3.56 5.15
C SER A 143 -21.57 -3.47 4.16
N SER A 144 -22.27 -2.33 4.10
CA SER A 144 -23.40 -2.14 3.18
C SER A 144 -22.97 -2.10 1.72
N ARG A 145 -21.68 -1.78 1.49
CA ARG A 145 -21.09 -1.57 0.17
C ARG A 145 -20.09 -2.64 -0.22
N TRP A 146 -19.32 -3.14 0.74
CA TRP A 146 -18.13 -3.95 0.47
C TRP A 146 -18.26 -5.43 0.82
N ASP A 147 -19.33 -5.85 1.51
CA ASP A 147 -19.51 -7.27 1.86
C ASP A 147 -19.65 -8.13 0.60
N GLY A 148 -18.72 -9.07 0.42
CA GLY A 148 -18.65 -9.92 -0.76
C GLY A 148 -18.27 -9.20 -2.06
N ALA A 149 -17.72 -7.97 -1.99
CA ALA A 149 -17.35 -7.22 -3.19
C ALA A 149 -16.32 -7.96 -4.05
N SER A 150 -16.52 -7.94 -5.37
CA SER A 150 -15.59 -8.54 -6.35
C SER A 150 -14.35 -7.68 -6.59
N VAL A 151 -13.32 -8.27 -7.20
CA VAL A 151 -12.11 -7.55 -7.61
C VAL A 151 -12.43 -6.40 -8.56
N GLU A 152 -13.39 -6.57 -9.47
CA GLU A 152 -13.82 -5.53 -10.42
C GLU A 152 -14.51 -4.37 -9.71
N GLN A 153 -15.33 -4.64 -8.69
CA GLN A 153 -15.99 -3.60 -7.90
C GLN A 153 -14.97 -2.79 -7.09
N VAL A 154 -14.03 -3.48 -6.45
CA VAL A 154 -12.91 -2.84 -5.72
C VAL A 154 -12.06 -2.01 -6.68
N ARG A 155 -11.65 -2.57 -7.82
CA ARG A 155 -10.85 -1.86 -8.85
C ARG A 155 -11.58 -0.62 -9.34
N GLY A 156 -12.86 -0.74 -9.72
CA GLY A 156 -13.64 0.37 -10.25
C GLY A 156 -13.74 1.53 -9.27
N HIS A 157 -13.98 1.26 -7.99
CA HIS A 157 -13.95 2.29 -6.97
C HIS A 157 -12.56 2.84 -6.72
N TYR A 158 -11.54 1.98 -6.69
CA TYR A 158 -10.17 2.40 -6.46
C TYR A 158 -9.69 3.39 -7.53
N VAL A 159 -10.00 3.16 -8.81
CA VAL A 159 -9.68 4.12 -9.89
C VAL A 159 -10.34 5.47 -9.65
N GLU A 160 -11.61 5.49 -9.28
CA GLU A 160 -12.31 6.75 -9.02
C GLU A 160 -11.75 7.46 -7.79
N HIS A 161 -11.48 6.70 -6.73
CA HIS A 161 -10.83 7.20 -5.53
C HIS A 161 -9.46 7.83 -5.83
N LEU A 162 -8.64 7.21 -6.68
CA LEU A 162 -7.36 7.77 -7.12
C LEU A 162 -7.53 9.10 -7.90
N ARG A 163 -8.61 9.26 -8.67
CA ARG A 163 -8.93 10.51 -9.39
C ARG A 163 -9.39 11.61 -8.45
N GLU A 164 -10.28 11.28 -7.51
CA GLU A 164 -10.83 12.22 -6.53
C GLU A 164 -9.76 12.77 -5.59
N MET A 165 -8.81 11.93 -5.18
CA MET A 165 -7.72 12.33 -4.27
C MET A 165 -6.73 13.33 -4.89
N LYS A 166 -6.94 13.80 -6.13
CA LYS A 166 -6.07 14.73 -6.88
C LYS A 166 -4.62 14.53 -6.50
N GLN A 167 -4.14 13.28 -6.55
CA GLN A 167 -2.86 12.94 -5.91
C GLN A 167 -1.80 13.92 -6.38
N GLU A 168 -1.35 14.77 -5.44
CA GLU A 168 -0.34 15.77 -5.70
C GLU A 168 0.88 15.00 -6.18
N ARG A 169 1.16 15.09 -7.48
CA ARG A 169 2.17 14.28 -8.14
C ARG A 169 3.52 14.61 -7.54
N CYS A 170 3.95 13.86 -6.53
CA CYS A 170 5.34 13.85 -6.13
C CYS A 170 6.07 12.72 -6.84
N GLY A 171 6.46 13.00 -8.09
CA GLY A 171 7.08 12.02 -8.99
C GLY A 171 6.12 11.47 -10.04
N GLU A 172 6.58 10.43 -10.74
CA GLU A 172 5.86 9.84 -11.87
C GLU A 172 4.73 8.90 -11.44
N GLN A 173 4.76 8.38 -10.20
CA GLN A 173 3.81 7.39 -9.72
C GLN A 173 2.95 7.87 -8.54
N PRO A 174 1.68 7.43 -8.48
CA PRO A 174 0.76 7.70 -7.37
C PRO A 174 1.25 7.07 -6.06
N ARG A 175 0.95 7.71 -4.92
CA ARG A 175 1.31 7.19 -3.57
C ARG A 175 0.80 5.78 -3.31
N PHE A 176 -0.41 5.51 -3.79
CA PHE A 176 -1.04 4.19 -3.75
C PHE A 176 -1.08 3.64 -5.17
N VAL A 177 -0.09 2.82 -5.53
CA VAL A 177 -0.02 2.18 -6.86
C VAL A 177 -1.04 1.04 -6.97
N VAL A 178 -1.20 0.29 -5.88
CA VAL A 178 -2.13 -0.85 -5.75
C VAL A 178 -2.96 -0.70 -4.48
N CYS A 179 -4.08 -1.42 -4.41
CA CYS A 179 -4.80 -1.61 -3.15
C CYS A 179 -4.82 -3.07 -2.72
N LEU A 180 -4.96 -3.29 -1.42
CA LEU A 180 -5.11 -4.61 -0.84
C LEU A 180 -6.60 -4.92 -0.66
N MET A 181 -6.96 -6.19 -0.82
CA MET A 181 -8.29 -6.71 -0.58
C MET A 181 -8.19 -7.88 0.40
N ILE A 182 -8.94 -7.80 1.49
CA ILE A 182 -9.02 -8.86 2.50
C ILE A 182 -10.45 -9.42 2.47
N ASP A 183 -10.58 -10.55 1.77
CA ASP A 183 -11.77 -11.39 1.76
C ASP A 183 -11.74 -12.43 2.90
N GLU A 184 -12.79 -13.24 2.99
CA GLU A 184 -12.91 -14.29 4.02
C GLU A 184 -11.73 -15.27 4.00
N ARG A 185 -11.25 -15.64 2.81
CA ARG A 185 -10.14 -16.59 2.63
C ARG A 185 -8.81 -15.99 3.10
N SER A 186 -8.53 -14.76 2.67
CA SER A 186 -7.36 -13.98 3.09
C SER A 186 -7.36 -13.82 4.60
N LEU A 187 -8.51 -13.44 5.18
CA LEU A 187 -8.62 -13.25 6.63
C LEU A 187 -8.31 -14.53 7.41
N LYS A 188 -8.91 -15.66 7.03
CA LYS A 188 -8.66 -16.98 7.64
C LYS A 188 -7.20 -17.41 7.50
N SER A 189 -6.60 -17.16 6.33
CA SER A 189 -5.20 -17.44 6.06
C SER A 189 -4.25 -16.62 6.95
N ILE A 190 -4.56 -15.33 7.15
CA ILE A 190 -3.78 -14.45 8.03
C ILE A 190 -3.87 -14.91 9.48
N VAL A 191 -5.04 -15.22 10.01
CA VAL A 191 -5.17 -15.61 11.44
C VAL A 191 -4.70 -17.02 11.75
N ALA A 192 -4.29 -17.80 10.74
CA ALA A 192 -3.70 -19.11 10.95
C ALA A 192 -2.41 -19.03 11.79
N LYS A 193 -2.12 -20.13 12.51
CA LYS A 193 -1.12 -20.18 13.61
C LYS A 193 0.34 -19.90 13.20
N ASN A 194 0.69 -19.91 11.91
CA ASN A 194 2.07 -19.66 11.49
C ASN A 194 2.30 -18.15 11.34
N ASP A 195 3.25 -17.62 12.10
CA ASP A 195 3.41 -16.18 12.36
C ASP A 195 3.68 -15.32 11.12
N HIS A 196 4.29 -15.87 10.07
CA HIS A 196 4.59 -15.14 8.83
C HIS A 196 3.75 -15.60 7.64
N SER A 197 2.89 -16.61 7.83
CA SER A 197 2.02 -17.10 6.76
C SER A 197 0.73 -16.30 6.68
N GLY A 198 0.18 -16.26 5.47
CA GLY A 198 -1.05 -15.57 5.16
C GLY A 198 -0.90 -14.90 3.81
N PHE A 199 -2.03 -14.61 3.16
CA PHE A 199 -2.02 -13.82 1.94
C PHE A 199 -3.13 -12.78 1.94
N VAL A 200 -2.94 -11.77 1.12
CA VAL A 200 -3.96 -10.75 0.78
C VAL A 200 -4.11 -10.68 -0.73
N GLY A 201 -5.29 -10.29 -1.21
CA GLY A 201 -5.46 -9.90 -2.60
C GLY A 201 -4.78 -8.56 -2.87
N VAL A 202 -4.15 -8.40 -4.02
CA VAL A 202 -3.56 -7.15 -4.50
C VAL A 202 -4.24 -6.81 -5.82
N VAL A 203 -4.80 -5.60 -5.91
CA VAL A 203 -5.56 -5.15 -7.06
C VAL A 203 -4.83 -3.98 -7.71
N ASP A 204 -4.55 -4.13 -9.00
CA ASP A 204 -4.00 -3.07 -9.83
C ASP A 204 -5.11 -2.14 -10.29
N GLY A 205 -5.04 -0.87 -9.86
CA GLY A 205 -5.97 0.17 -10.29
C GLY A 205 -5.74 0.63 -11.73
N TRP A 206 -4.55 0.44 -12.26
CA TRP A 206 -4.16 0.89 -13.61
C TRP A 206 -4.31 -0.22 -14.66
N TYR A 207 -4.87 -1.36 -14.26
CA TYR A 207 -5.15 -2.45 -15.18
C TYR A 207 -6.23 -2.06 -16.20
N HIS A 208 -5.92 -2.31 -17.47
CA HIS A 208 -6.82 -2.09 -18.60
C HIS A 208 -6.91 -3.37 -19.42
N PRO A 209 -8.10 -4.00 -19.53
CA PRO A 209 -8.25 -5.28 -20.25
C PRO A 209 -7.91 -5.19 -21.75
N GLU A 210 -7.92 -3.99 -22.32
CA GLU A 210 -7.58 -3.75 -23.72
C GLU A 210 -6.08 -3.52 -23.96
N LYS A 211 -5.30 -3.27 -22.89
CA LYS A 211 -3.85 -3.06 -23.00
C LYS A 211 -3.16 -4.42 -23.18
N LYS A 212 -2.17 -4.47 -24.08
CA LYS A 212 -1.25 -5.59 -24.16
C LYS A 212 -0.19 -5.44 -23.08
N TYR A 213 -0.14 -6.42 -22.19
CA TYR A 213 0.91 -6.58 -21.20
C TYR A 213 1.95 -7.59 -21.68
N ASP A 214 3.14 -7.57 -21.08
CA ASP A 214 4.19 -8.55 -21.38
C ASP A 214 3.71 -9.98 -21.07
N TRP A 215 2.81 -10.11 -20.10
CA TRP A 215 2.15 -11.37 -19.74
C TRP A 215 0.69 -11.36 -20.20
N PRO A 216 0.31 -12.18 -21.19
CA PRO A 216 -1.08 -12.29 -21.63
C PRO A 216 -2.04 -12.79 -20.55
N SER A 217 -1.51 -13.45 -19.51
CA SER A 217 -2.26 -13.95 -18.36
C SER A 217 -2.49 -12.89 -17.27
N TYR A 218 -1.85 -11.72 -17.36
CA TYR A 218 -2.00 -10.67 -16.35
C TYR A 218 -3.40 -10.06 -16.40
N CYS A 219 -4.14 -10.16 -15.30
CA CYS A 219 -5.52 -9.70 -15.19
C CYS A 219 -5.70 -8.54 -14.18
N GLY A 220 -4.60 -7.89 -13.79
CA GLY A 220 -4.64 -6.80 -12.81
C GLY A 220 -4.97 -7.27 -11.39
N TYR A 221 -4.67 -8.53 -11.08
CA TYR A 221 -4.88 -9.15 -9.77
C TYR A 221 -3.79 -10.17 -9.48
N MET A 222 -3.29 -10.16 -8.25
CA MET A 222 -2.43 -11.20 -7.70
C MET A 222 -2.70 -11.34 -6.20
N ARG A 223 -2.11 -12.34 -5.57
CA ARG A 223 -2.00 -12.39 -4.11
C ARG A 223 -0.61 -11.96 -3.68
N ALA A 224 -0.48 -11.51 -2.45
CA ALA A 224 0.82 -11.29 -1.82
C ALA A 224 0.85 -11.99 -0.47
N GLU A 225 1.96 -12.68 -0.18
CA GLU A 225 2.21 -13.16 1.17
C GLU A 225 2.36 -11.98 2.12
N ILE A 226 1.84 -12.10 3.35
CA ILE A 226 1.91 -11.00 4.31
C ILE A 226 3.36 -10.65 4.71
N GLY A 227 4.25 -11.64 4.70
CA GLY A 227 5.69 -11.43 4.86
C GLY A 227 6.33 -10.63 3.72
N ALA A 228 5.70 -10.61 2.55
CA ALA A 228 6.25 -9.96 1.37
C ALA A 228 5.69 -8.53 1.16
N LEU A 229 4.86 -7.99 2.05
CA LEU A 229 4.22 -6.68 1.83
C LEU A 229 5.19 -5.50 1.84
N TRP A 230 6.18 -5.50 2.76
CA TRP A 230 7.22 -4.48 2.75
C TRP A 230 8.05 -4.47 1.46
N PRO A 231 8.65 -5.60 1.02
CA PRO A 231 9.38 -5.62 -0.24
C PRO A 231 8.47 -5.39 -1.46
N LEU A 232 7.19 -5.76 -1.40
CA LEU A 232 6.22 -5.42 -2.45
C LEU A 232 6.09 -3.90 -2.60
N TYR A 233 5.85 -3.19 -1.49
CA TYR A 233 5.72 -1.73 -1.50
C TYR A 233 6.95 -1.07 -2.13
N GLN A 234 8.14 -1.48 -1.70
CA GLN A 234 9.40 -0.96 -2.24
C GLN A 234 9.63 -1.27 -3.72
N ASN A 235 9.17 -2.44 -4.20
CA ASN A 235 9.28 -2.77 -5.62
C ASN A 235 8.29 -1.96 -6.46
N LEU A 236 7.11 -1.68 -5.92
CA LEU A 236 6.10 -0.86 -6.60
C LEU A 236 6.50 0.61 -6.71
N ASP A 237 7.47 1.10 -5.93
CA ASP A 237 8.06 2.44 -6.12
C ASP A 237 8.82 2.57 -7.46
N PHE A 238 9.23 1.45 -8.07
CA PHE A 238 10.08 1.43 -9.26
C PHE A 238 9.54 0.59 -10.42
N ASN A 239 8.55 -0.26 -10.15
CA ASN A 239 8.00 -1.20 -11.13
C ASN A 239 6.47 -1.14 -11.06
N HIS A 240 5.83 -1.40 -12.19
CA HIS A 240 4.40 -1.61 -12.24
C HIS A 240 4.04 -3.02 -11.72
N MET A 241 2.78 -3.19 -11.32
CA MET A 241 2.33 -4.48 -10.79
C MET A 241 2.46 -5.61 -11.83
N ASP A 242 2.32 -5.34 -13.14
CA ASP A 242 2.52 -6.32 -14.20
C ASP A 242 3.98 -6.80 -14.35
N GLU A 243 4.95 -6.02 -13.89
CA GLU A 243 6.38 -6.39 -13.94
C GLU A 243 6.79 -7.29 -12.76
N VAL A 244 6.11 -7.16 -11.62
CA VAL A 244 6.34 -7.97 -10.42
C VAL A 244 5.36 -9.15 -10.27
N CYS A 245 4.25 -9.10 -11.01
CA CYS A 245 3.26 -10.16 -11.07
C CYS A 245 3.75 -11.26 -12.02
N LEU A 246 3.70 -12.50 -11.53
CA LEU A 246 4.21 -13.65 -12.27
C LEU A 246 3.16 -14.18 -13.25
N SER A 247 3.63 -14.71 -14.37
CA SER A 247 2.77 -15.49 -15.25
C SER A 247 2.58 -16.89 -14.68
N VAL A 248 1.32 -17.28 -14.51
CA VAL A 248 0.90 -18.61 -14.05
C VAL A 248 -0.12 -19.18 -15.03
N ALA A 249 -0.29 -20.50 -15.04
CA ALA A 249 -1.28 -21.14 -15.91
C ALA A 249 -2.71 -20.70 -15.57
N ASN A 250 -3.59 -20.70 -16.57
CA ASN A 250 -4.99 -20.32 -16.42
C ASN A 250 -5.68 -21.11 -15.28
N GLY A 251 -6.44 -20.40 -14.47
CA GLY A 251 -7.13 -20.97 -13.29
C GLY A 251 -6.33 -20.88 -11.99
N PHE A 252 -5.07 -20.44 -12.04
CA PHE A 252 -4.29 -20.14 -10.84
C PHE A 252 -4.10 -18.64 -10.64
N ILE A 253 -3.89 -18.26 -9.39
CA ILE A 253 -3.66 -16.88 -8.97
C ILE A 253 -2.17 -16.72 -8.68
N PRO A 254 -1.45 -15.79 -9.34
CA PRO A 254 -0.06 -15.53 -9.05
C PRO A 254 0.11 -14.96 -7.63
N VAL A 255 1.19 -15.34 -6.96
CA VAL A 255 1.48 -14.93 -5.58
C VAL A 255 2.86 -14.27 -5.53
N TYR A 256 2.89 -13.04 -5.04
CA TYR A 256 4.10 -12.33 -4.72
C TYR A 256 4.62 -12.76 -3.33
N ASP A 257 5.80 -13.40 -3.31
CA ASP A 257 6.47 -13.92 -2.12
C ASP A 257 7.87 -13.30 -1.90
N ALA A 258 8.18 -12.22 -2.63
CA ALA A 258 9.52 -11.59 -2.70
C ALA A 258 10.65 -12.54 -3.17
N GLY A 259 10.31 -13.70 -3.74
CA GLY A 259 11.24 -14.76 -4.10
C GLY A 259 11.08 -15.25 -5.53
N TYR A 260 11.07 -16.58 -5.69
CA TYR A 260 10.99 -17.26 -6.99
C TYR A 260 9.57 -17.55 -7.42
N GLY A 261 8.58 -16.94 -6.77
CA GLY A 261 7.22 -16.97 -7.28
C GLY A 261 6.44 -18.24 -6.97
N LYS A 262 5.17 -18.03 -6.64
CA LYS A 262 4.23 -19.08 -6.30
C LYS A 262 2.90 -18.85 -7.00
N ALA A 263 2.06 -19.86 -7.01
CA ALA A 263 0.67 -19.73 -7.41
C ALA A 263 -0.24 -20.41 -6.40
N HIS A 264 -1.42 -19.84 -6.19
CA HIS A 264 -2.49 -20.44 -5.41
C HIS A 264 -3.65 -20.87 -6.31
N ASP A 265 -4.41 -21.87 -5.89
CA ASP A 265 -5.78 -22.05 -6.36
C ASP A 265 -6.72 -20.96 -5.78
N GLU A 266 -8.00 -21.03 -6.11
CA GLU A 266 -9.01 -20.10 -5.58
C GLU A 266 -9.09 -20.12 -4.05
N ASP A 267 -8.84 -21.26 -3.40
CA ASP A 267 -8.97 -21.44 -1.97
C ASP A 267 -7.73 -21.02 -1.17
N GLY A 268 -6.61 -20.76 -1.86
CA GLY A 268 -5.37 -20.31 -1.22
C GLY A 268 -4.35 -21.39 -0.96
N ASN A 269 -4.54 -22.58 -1.55
CA ASN A 269 -3.57 -23.66 -1.44
C ASN A 269 -2.42 -23.43 -2.43
N GLU A 270 -1.19 -23.58 -1.95
CA GLU A 270 0.01 -23.53 -2.79
C GLU A 270 0.01 -24.70 -3.79
N ILE A 271 0.25 -24.38 -5.06
CA ILE A 271 0.33 -25.37 -6.13
C ILE A 271 1.81 -25.72 -6.38
N PRO A 272 2.24 -26.97 -6.19
CA PRO A 272 3.61 -27.37 -6.49
C PRO A 272 3.85 -27.34 -8.01
N ASN A 273 5.03 -26.88 -8.44
CA ASN A 273 5.48 -26.98 -9.85
C ASN A 273 4.54 -26.34 -10.88
N CYS A 274 3.80 -25.28 -10.55
CA CYS A 274 3.14 -24.42 -11.52
C CYS A 274 4.22 -23.61 -12.25
N GLY A 275 4.87 -24.30 -13.20
CA GLY A 275 6.10 -23.89 -13.85
C GLY A 275 6.08 -22.44 -14.34
N TRP A 276 7.19 -21.78 -14.08
CA TRP A 276 7.64 -20.63 -14.85
C TRP A 276 7.52 -20.94 -16.34
N VAL A 277 6.56 -20.32 -17.03
CA VAL A 277 6.56 -20.31 -18.49
C VAL A 277 7.47 -19.16 -18.90
N ALA A 278 8.75 -19.44 -19.10
CA ALA A 278 9.65 -18.46 -19.69
C ALA A 278 9.13 -18.12 -21.11
N PRO A 279 9.02 -16.83 -21.47
CA PRO A 279 8.58 -16.45 -22.80
C PRO A 279 9.63 -16.90 -23.83
N GLU A 280 9.19 -17.47 -24.95
CA GLU A 280 10.08 -17.76 -26.07
C GLU A 280 10.71 -16.45 -26.59
N GLY A 281 12.00 -16.24 -26.27
CA GLY A 281 12.80 -15.12 -26.77
C GLY A 281 12.76 -13.82 -25.96
N GLY A 282 12.13 -13.80 -24.78
CA GLY A 282 12.08 -12.63 -23.90
C GLY A 282 13.12 -12.68 -22.77
N PHE A 283 13.69 -11.52 -22.41
CA PHE A 283 14.48 -11.37 -21.18
C PHE A 283 13.68 -11.88 -19.98
N ALA A 284 14.35 -12.58 -19.06
CA ALA A 284 13.74 -12.95 -17.79
C ALA A 284 13.17 -11.69 -17.12
N PRO A 285 11.87 -11.65 -16.74
CA PRO A 285 11.34 -10.54 -15.97
C PRO A 285 12.20 -10.37 -14.74
N GLY A 286 12.40 -9.10 -14.36
CA GLY A 286 13.30 -8.68 -13.31
C GLY A 286 13.22 -9.67 -12.16
N ARG A 287 14.37 -10.26 -11.82
CA ARG A 287 14.52 -10.85 -10.49
C ARG A 287 13.93 -9.80 -9.56
N GLY A 288 12.77 -10.06 -8.96
CA GLY A 288 12.41 -9.40 -7.71
C GLY A 288 13.72 -9.47 -6.95
N ARG A 289 14.30 -8.31 -6.61
CA ARG A 289 15.66 -8.29 -6.08
C ARG A 289 15.61 -9.10 -4.79
N GLY A 290 15.82 -10.41 -4.92
CA GLY A 290 15.97 -11.39 -3.88
C GLY A 290 17.34 -11.07 -3.37
N TYR A 291 17.38 -10.08 -2.50
CA TYR A 291 18.60 -9.64 -1.88
C TYR A 291 18.96 -10.71 -0.86
N ARG A 292 19.79 -11.66 -1.29
CA ARG A 292 20.68 -12.40 -0.37
C ARG A 292 21.46 -11.40 0.47
#